data_AF-A0A6N6Q3W9-F1
#
_entry.id   AF-A0A6N6Q3W9-F1
#
_cell.length_a   1.000
_cell.length_b   1.000
_cell.length_c   1.000
_cell.angle_alpha   90.00
_cell.angle_beta   90.00
_cell.angle_gamma   90.00
#
_symmetry.space_group_name_H-M   'P 1'
#
loop_
_entity.id
_entity.type
_entity.pdbx_description
1 polymer ?
#
loop_
_entity_poly.entity_id
_entity_poly.type
_entity_poly.pdbx_seq_one_letter_code
_entity_poly.pdbx_strand_id
1 'polypeptide(L)'
;MKSTSSGRGDNYLLTLVVGALGVVYGDIGTSPLYALRECFMGKDRLPVSEPNVLGVISLILWSLTLIVAIKYLTFVMQANNKGEGGILSLLS
;
A
#
# COMPACT_ATOMS: atom_id res chain seq x y z
N MET A 1 16.09 37.63 -25.40
CA MET A 1 16.69 36.33 -25.04
C MET A 1 16.36 36.01 -23.59
N LYS A 2 15.43 35.08 -23.32
CA LYS A 2 15.05 34.68 -21.96
C LYS A 2 15.82 33.39 -21.63
N SER A 3 16.82 33.53 -20.76
CA SER A 3 17.70 32.43 -20.35
C SER A 3 16.90 31.40 -19.55
N THR A 4 16.87 30.18 -20.05
CA THR A 4 16.36 28.98 -19.40
C THR A 4 17.38 28.49 -18.37
N SER A 5 17.03 28.54 -17.09
CA SER A 5 17.82 27.93 -16.00
C SER A 5 16.94 27.07 -15.07
N SER A 6 15.99 26.33 -15.63
CA SER A 6 15.20 25.30 -14.93
C SER A 6 15.79 23.92 -15.20
N GLY A 7 16.94 23.63 -14.61
CA GLY A 7 17.58 22.32 -14.73
C GLY A 7 18.06 21.75 -13.40
N ARG A 8 18.10 22.58 -12.35
CA ARG A 8 18.55 22.18 -11.02
C ARG A 8 17.33 22.00 -10.10
N GLY A 9 16.38 22.94 -10.13
CA GLY A 9 15.09 22.94 -9.42
C GLY A 9 14.34 21.62 -9.47
N ASP A 10 14.16 21.12 -10.70
CA ASP A 10 13.32 19.96 -10.99
C ASP A 10 13.94 18.65 -10.47
N ASN A 11 15.28 18.56 -10.46
CA ASN A 11 16.01 17.40 -9.95
C ASN A 11 15.93 17.29 -8.42
N TYR A 12 15.88 18.42 -7.71
CA TYR A 12 15.69 18.40 -6.25
C TYR A 12 14.26 18.03 -5.89
N LEU A 13 13.27 18.55 -6.63
CA LEU A 13 11.87 18.17 -6.44
C LEU A 13 11.67 16.68 -6.67
N LEU A 14 12.26 16.11 -7.73
CA LEU A 14 12.26 14.67 -7.95
C LEU A 14 12.89 13.89 -6.78
N THR A 15 14.03 14.36 -6.28
CA THR A 15 14.71 13.73 -5.12
C THR A 15 13.82 13.77 -3.87
N LEU A 16 13.17 14.90 -3.61
CA LEU A 16 12.25 15.07 -2.49
C LEU A 16 11.00 14.20 -2.64
N VAL A 17 10.45 14.09 -3.85
CA VAL A 17 9.28 13.23 -4.14
C VAL A 17 9.63 11.76 -3.94
N VAL A 18 10.77 11.29 -4.44
CA VAL A 18 11.22 9.91 -4.22
C VAL A 18 11.47 9.64 -2.74
N GLY A 19 12.09 10.58 -2.03
CA GLY A 19 12.28 10.47 -0.58
C GLY A 19 10.96 10.41 0.20
N ALA A 20 10.01 11.28 -0.13
CA ALA A 20 8.69 11.30 0.50
C ALA A 20 7.89 10.01 0.21
N LEU A 21 7.92 9.53 -1.04
CA LEU A 21 7.33 8.24 -1.40
C LEU A 21 7.97 7.09 -0.61
N GLY A 22 9.30 7.08 -0.47
CA GLY A 22 10.02 6.09 0.32
C GLY A 22 9.60 6.06 1.79
N VAL A 23 9.40 7.22 2.41
CA VAL A 23 8.91 7.32 3.80
C VAL A 23 7.49 6.79 3.92
N VAL A 24 6.59 7.18 3.02
CA VAL A 24 5.17 6.76 3.06
C VAL A 24 5.02 5.25 2.83
N TYR A 25 5.72 4.71 1.82
CA TYR A 25 5.73 3.26 1.60
C TYR A 25 6.40 2.49 2.74
N GLY A 26 7.42 3.09 3.37
CA GLY A 26 8.04 2.56 4.59
C GLY A 26 7.06 2.44 5.74
N ASP A 27 6.30 3.51 6.03
CA ASP A 27 5.32 3.55 7.12
C ASP A 27 4.21 2.49 6.94
N ILE A 28 3.69 2.33 5.71
CA ILE A 28 2.71 1.28 5.35
C ILE A 28 3.25 -0.13 5.65
N GLY A 29 4.56 -0.35 5.44
CA GLY A 29 5.22 -1.65 5.61
C GLY A 29 5.65 -1.99 7.04
N THR A 30 5.68 -1.02 7.96
CA THR A 30 6.09 -1.27 9.35
C THR A 30 5.11 -2.19 10.07
N SER A 31 3.81 -2.00 9.87
CA SER A 31 2.76 -2.74 10.58
C SER A 31 2.80 -4.25 10.29
N PRO A 32 2.89 -4.71 9.02
CA PRO A 32 3.12 -6.12 8.70
C PRO A 32 4.42 -6.69 9.27
N LEU A 33 5.49 -5.88 9.31
CA LEU A 33 6.79 -6.31 9.81
C LEU A 33 6.78 -6.51 11.34
N TYR A 34 6.05 -5.66 12.07
CA TYR A 34 5.78 -5.88 13.50
C TYR A 34 4.90 -7.10 13.73
N ALA A 35 3.87 -7.31 12.91
CA ALA A 35 3.01 -8.49 13.02
C ALA A 35 3.82 -9.78 12.79
N LEU A 36 4.68 -9.83 11.77
CA LEU A 36 5.63 -10.93 11.53
C LEU A 36 6.52 -11.15 12.76
N ARG A 37 7.12 -10.07 13.27
CA ARG A 37 8.00 -10.15 14.44
C ARG A 37 7.28 -10.72 15.64
N GLU A 38 6.03 -10.33 15.89
CA GLU A 38 5.23 -10.84 17.00
C GLU A 38 4.86 -12.32 16.81
N CYS A 39 4.56 -12.77 15.58
CA CYS A 39 4.25 -14.19 15.32
C CYS A 39 5.43 -15.14 15.62
N PHE A 40 6.67 -14.70 15.42
CA PHE A 40 7.87 -15.54 15.62
C PHE A 40 8.62 -15.27 16.92
N MET A 41 8.58 -14.05 17.45
CA MET A 41 9.31 -13.64 18.66
C MET A 41 8.41 -13.37 19.87
N GLY A 42 7.08 -13.36 19.67
CA GLY A 42 6.08 -13.10 20.69
C GLY A 42 5.93 -14.23 21.72
N LYS A 43 4.95 -14.05 22.60
CA LYS A 43 4.72 -14.94 23.76
C LYS A 43 4.25 -16.35 23.34
N ASP A 44 3.50 -16.44 22.25
CA ASP A 44 3.01 -17.67 21.63
C ASP A 44 3.86 -18.02 20.39
N ARG A 45 5.13 -18.37 20.62
CA ARG A 45 6.09 -18.65 19.54
C ARG A 45 5.58 -19.81 18.68
N LEU A 46 5.24 -19.54 17.43
CA LEU A 46 5.08 -20.62 16.46
C LEU A 46 6.45 -21.27 16.23
N PRO A 47 6.53 -22.61 16.19
CA PRO A 47 7.77 -23.27 15.78
C PRO A 47 8.14 -22.77 14.39
N VAL A 48 9.38 -22.31 14.24
CA VAL A 48 9.95 -21.81 12.98
C VAL A 48 10.16 -23.01 12.06
N SER A 49 9.06 -23.43 11.44
CA SER A 49 9.00 -24.49 10.45
C SER A 49 8.65 -23.86 9.11
N GLU A 50 9.26 -24.33 8.04
CA GLU A 50 9.04 -23.86 6.66
C GLU A 50 7.54 -23.66 6.30
N PRO A 51 6.62 -24.60 6.60
CA PRO A 51 5.18 -24.41 6.38
C PRO A 51 4.58 -23.25 7.19
N ASN A 52 5.04 -23.01 8.41
CA ASN A 52 4.51 -21.93 9.26
C ASN A 52 4.98 -20.57 8.76
N VAL A 53 6.23 -20.47 8.31
CA VAL A 53 6.77 -19.22 7.75
C VAL A 53 6.03 -18.83 6.48
N LEU A 54 5.87 -19.77 5.55
CA LEU A 54 5.11 -19.56 4.32
C LEU A 54 3.63 -19.26 4.61
N GLY A 55 3.04 -19.93 5.60
CA GLY A 55 1.66 -19.68 6.04
C GLY A 55 1.45 -18.26 6.57
N VAL A 56 2.32 -17.78 7.46
CA VAL A 56 2.22 -16.42 8.03
C VAL A 56 2.45 -15.36 6.96
N ILE A 57 3.47 -15.52 6.11
CA ILE A 57 3.73 -14.58 5.00
C ILE A 57 2.53 -14.52 4.04
N SER A 58 1.95 -15.68 3.71
CA SER A 58 0.76 -15.77 2.86
C SER A 58 -0.45 -15.06 3.49
N LEU A 59 -0.71 -15.28 4.77
CA LEU A 59 -1.81 -14.61 5.49
C LEU A 59 -1.67 -13.09 5.48
N ILE A 60 -0.46 -12.58 5.67
CA ILE A 60 -0.19 -11.15 5.64
C ILE A 60 -0.40 -10.58 4.24
N LEU A 61 0.09 -11.27 3.21
CA LEU A 61 -0.09 -10.86 1.82
C LEU A 61 -1.58 -10.83 1.43
N TRP A 62 -2.33 -11.90 1.74
CA TRP A 62 -3.76 -11.98 1.46
C TRP A 62 -4.56 -10.97 2.27
N SER A 63 -4.23 -10.76 3.54
CA SER A 63 -4.87 -9.76 4.40
C SER A 63 -4.69 -8.34 3.83
N LEU A 64 -3.46 -7.95 3.49
CA LEU A 64 -3.17 -6.65 2.89
C LEU A 64 -3.90 -6.46 1.56
N THR A 65 -3.88 -7.50 0.71
CA THR A 65 -4.56 -7.48 -0.60
C THR A 65 -6.06 -7.29 -0.42
N LEU A 66 -6.69 -8.02 0.50
CA LEU A 66 -8.12 -7.90 0.78
C LEU A 66 -8.50 -6.56 1.40
N ILE A 67 -7.72 -6.06 2.36
CA ILE A 67 -7.97 -4.74 3.00
C ILE A 67 -7.90 -3.63 1.95
N VAL A 68 -6.88 -3.65 1.09
CA VAL A 68 -6.74 -2.70 -0.01
C VAL A 68 -7.89 -2.87 -0.99
N ALA A 69 -8.19 -4.09 -1.46
CA ALA A 69 -9.28 -4.34 -2.38
C ALA A 69 -10.63 -3.84 -1.84
N ILE A 70 -10.96 -4.10 -0.56
CA ILE A 70 -12.19 -3.63 0.07
C ILE A 70 -12.20 -2.11 0.19
N LYS A 71 -11.11 -1.48 0.61
CA LYS A 71 -11.01 -0.02 0.73
C LYS A 71 -11.13 0.67 -0.63
N TYR A 72 -10.52 0.11 -1.66
CA TYR A 72 -10.64 0.60 -3.03
C TYR A 72 -12.04 0.33 -3.60
N LEU A 73 -12.60 -0.85 -3.38
CA LEU A 73 -13.93 -1.20 -3.84
C LEU A 73 -14.98 -0.32 -3.17
N THR A 74 -14.88 -0.05 -1.87
CA THR A 74 -15.79 0.87 -1.17
C THR A 74 -15.60 2.32 -1.60
N PHE A 75 -14.39 2.74 -1.97
CA PHE A 75 -14.16 4.05 -2.58
C PHE A 75 -14.81 4.15 -3.97
N VAL A 76 -14.58 3.17 -4.84
CA VAL A 76 -15.20 3.08 -6.18
C VAL A 76 -16.72 2.98 -6.08
N MET A 77 -17.21 2.20 -5.12
CA MET A 77 -18.62 2.00 -4.80
C MET A 77 -19.19 3.07 -3.84
N GLN A 78 -18.43 4.12 -3.51
CA GLN A 78 -18.96 5.38 -2.96
C GLN A 78 -18.91 6.50 -4.01
N ALA A 79 -18.02 6.37 -5.00
CA ALA A 79 -18.02 7.23 -6.18
C ALA A 79 -19.28 7.04 -7.05
N ASN A 80 -20.16 6.09 -6.71
CA ASN A 80 -21.55 6.05 -7.17
C ASN A 80 -22.36 7.17 -6.51
N ASN A 81 -22.16 8.34 -7.07
CA ASN A 81 -22.90 9.58 -6.88
C ASN A 81 -24.43 9.36 -6.96
N LYS A 82 -25.12 9.54 -5.82
CA LYS A 82 -26.53 9.98 -5.75
C LYS A 82 -27.51 9.35 -6.77
N GLY A 83 -27.52 8.03 -6.91
CA GLY A 83 -28.63 7.31 -7.54
C GLY A 83 -28.49 6.95 -9.02
N GLU A 84 -27.34 7.18 -9.67
CA GLU A 84 -27.06 6.62 -11.00
C GLU A 84 -25.77 5.79 -10.93
N GLY A 85 -25.88 4.51 -11.31
CA GLY A 85 -24.89 3.47 -11.03
C GLY A 85 -23.48 3.80 -11.56
N GLY A 86 -22.50 3.85 -10.65
CA GLY A 86 -21.08 3.97 -11.03
C GLY A 86 -20.64 2.84 -11.97
N ILE A 87 -19.75 3.17 -12.92
CA ILE A 87 -19.05 2.35 -13.96
C ILE A 87 -19.96 1.46 -14.85
N LEU A 88 -20.97 0.79 -14.28
CA LEU A 88 -22.00 0.02 -14.96
C LEU A 88 -22.97 0.88 -15.80
N SER A 89 -23.09 2.19 -15.54
CA SER A 89 -23.87 3.11 -16.37
C SER A 89 -23.17 3.48 -17.69
N LEU A 90 -21.86 3.28 -17.83
CA LEU A 90 -21.12 3.62 -19.05
C LEU A 90 -21.05 2.46 -20.06
N LEU A 91 -21.57 1.28 -19.70
CA LEU A 91 -21.64 0.09 -20.55
C LEU A 91 -22.99 -0.07 -21.28
N SER A 92 -23.90 0.91 -21.18
CA SER A 92 -25.17 0.93 -21.92
C SER A 92 -25.20 1.97 -23.03
#